data_AF-A0A1H1N9L2-F1
#
_entry.id   AF-A0A1H1N9L2-F1
#
_cell.length_a   1.000
_cell.length_b   1.000
_cell.length_c   1.000
_cell.angle_alpha   90.00
_cell.angle_beta   90.00
_cell.angle_gamma   90.00
#
_symmetry.space_group_name_H-M   'P 1'
#
loop_
_entity.id
_entity.type
_entity.pdbx_description
1 polymer ?
#
loop_
_entity_poly.entity_id
_entity_poly.type
_entity_poly.pdbx_seq_one_letter_code
_entity_poly.pdbx_strand_id
1 'polypeptide(L)'
;MLESLIFMILSFIGIVGLIISIIILLVGLIKKSKKLKMTGLIFLIIPIFCYGLIQFWYKIVIPNSNDRISNEFVGVYSTHKVKSKKFLKRNGLFDKERFLILKEDGTYEFDSIPGVDLWKRGKWQTGGIDGAFDFYNNKGDLIERGMPFGSGDNCGLEFDFYPNPKDYKKRENLTLIKTND
;
A
#
# COMPACT_ATOMS: atom_id res chain seq x y z
N MET A 1 8.00 4.38 -7.39
CA MET A 1 8.60 5.63 -7.93
C MET A 1 8.08 6.04 -9.30
N LEU A 2 7.93 5.12 -10.27
CA LEU A 2 7.42 5.47 -11.62
C LEU A 2 5.99 6.02 -11.60
N GLU A 3 5.11 5.41 -10.81
CA GLU A 3 3.72 5.85 -10.64
C GLU A 3 3.64 7.31 -10.16
N SER A 4 4.38 7.65 -9.11
CA SER A 4 4.45 9.02 -8.57
C SER A 4 4.96 10.02 -9.61
N LEU A 5 5.92 9.62 -10.46
CA LEU A 5 6.44 10.46 -11.54
C LEU A 5 5.38 10.71 -12.62
N ILE A 6 4.64 9.67 -13.03
CA ILE A 6 3.56 9.80 -14.03
C ILE A 6 2.47 10.75 -13.51
N PHE A 7 2.06 10.62 -12.26
CA PHE A 7 1.04 11.52 -11.69
C PHE A 7 1.54 12.94 -11.49
N MET A 8 2.82 13.13 -11.19
CA MET A 8 3.43 14.45 -11.15
C MET A 8 3.37 15.12 -12.53
N ILE A 9 3.72 14.39 -13.59
CA ILE A 9 3.65 14.89 -14.97
C ILE A 9 2.21 15.20 -15.37
N LEU A 10 1.26 14.29 -15.11
CA LEU A 10 -0.17 14.51 -15.41
C LEU A 10 -0.73 15.72 -14.66
N SER A 11 -0.37 15.87 -13.39
CA SER A 11 -0.79 17.03 -12.58
C SER A 11 -0.21 18.32 -13.15
N PHE A 12 1.08 18.32 -13.51
CA PHE A 12 1.73 19.48 -14.10
C PHE A 12 1.08 19.89 -15.44
N ILE A 13 0.88 18.94 -16.36
CA ILE A 13 0.19 19.18 -17.64
C ILE A 13 -1.23 19.68 -17.40
N GLY A 14 -1.95 19.09 -16.42
CA GLY A 14 -3.27 19.52 -16.03
C GLY A 14 -3.30 20.98 -15.55
N ILE A 15 -2.40 21.37 -14.65
CA ILE A 15 -2.31 22.75 -14.14
C ILE A 15 -2.04 23.73 -15.28
N VAL A 16 -1.05 23.46 -16.13
CA VAL A 16 -0.69 24.33 -17.25
C VAL A 16 -1.86 24.45 -18.23
N GLY A 17 -2.50 23.33 -18.58
CA GLY A 17 -3.67 23.30 -19.46
C GLY A 17 -4.86 24.10 -18.88
N LEU A 18 -5.09 24.00 -17.58
CA LEU A 18 -6.13 24.76 -16.89
C LEU A 18 -5.86 26.27 -16.94
N ILE A 19 -4.63 26.71 -16.66
CA ILE A 19 -4.26 28.12 -16.72
C ILE A 19 -4.48 28.66 -18.14
N ILE A 20 -4.01 27.95 -19.16
CA ILE A 20 -4.20 28.35 -20.57
C ILE A 20 -5.68 28.44 -20.92
N SER A 21 -6.48 27.44 -20.53
CA SER A 21 -7.93 27.43 -20.76
C SER A 21 -8.62 28.64 -20.14
N ILE A 22 -8.31 28.96 -18.88
CA ILE A 22 -8.87 30.12 -18.16
C ILE A 22 -8.50 31.42 -18.85
N ILE A 23 -7.23 31.60 -19.24
CA ILE A 23 -6.78 32.82 -19.94
C ILE A 23 -7.55 33.00 -21.25
N ILE A 24 -7.67 31.95 -22.07
CA ILE A 24 -8.41 32.01 -23.34
C ILE A 24 -9.89 32.31 -23.10
N LEU A 25 -10.50 31.71 -22.08
CA LEU A 25 -11.90 31.98 -21.71
C LEU A 25 -12.11 33.43 -21.28
N LEU A 26 -11.24 33.97 -20.43
CA LEU A 26 -11.30 35.36 -19.97
C LEU A 26 -11.16 36.33 -21.15
N VAL A 27 -10.19 36.12 -22.03
CA VAL A 27 -10.04 36.92 -23.25
C VAL A 27 -11.27 36.79 -24.14
N GLY A 28 -11.84 35.59 -24.27
CA GLY A 28 -13.07 35.35 -25.02
C GLY A 28 -14.29 36.06 -24.42
N LEU A 29 -14.38 36.18 -23.10
CA LEU A 29 -15.41 36.93 -22.39
C LEU A 29 -15.26 38.43 -22.62
N ILE A 30 -14.07 38.98 -22.42
CA ILE A 30 -13.77 40.40 -22.61
C ILE A 30 -14.03 40.83 -24.05
N LYS A 31 -13.54 40.05 -25.03
CA LYS A 31 -13.73 40.33 -26.46
C LYS A 31 -15.12 39.91 -26.99
N LYS A 32 -15.98 39.36 -26.13
CA LYS A 32 -17.30 38.78 -26.49
C LYS A 32 -17.23 37.79 -27.67
N SER A 33 -16.09 37.12 -27.86
CA SER A 33 -15.84 36.24 -29.00
C SER A 33 -16.32 34.81 -28.71
N LYS A 34 -17.32 34.34 -29.48
CA LYS A 34 -17.83 32.97 -29.38
C LYS A 34 -16.77 31.92 -29.71
N LYS A 35 -15.91 32.19 -30.71
CA LYS A 35 -14.83 31.28 -31.13
C LYS A 35 -13.83 31.06 -29.99
N LEU A 36 -13.35 32.13 -29.36
CA LEU A 36 -12.38 32.03 -28.25
C LEU A 36 -12.97 31.32 -27.03
N LYS A 37 -14.24 31.57 -26.70
CA LYS A 37 -14.92 30.84 -25.61
C LYS A 37 -14.95 29.34 -25.90
N MET A 38 -15.28 28.95 -27.13
CA MET A 38 -15.31 27.55 -27.54
C MET A 38 -13.92 26.90 -27.48
N THR A 39 -12.89 27.58 -27.97
CA THR A 39 -11.50 27.12 -27.85
C THR A 39 -11.10 26.92 -26.40
N GLY A 40 -11.38 27.89 -25.53
CA GLY A 40 -11.09 27.78 -24.10
C GLY A 40 -11.77 26.57 -23.45
N LEU A 41 -13.04 26.29 -23.79
CA LEU A 41 -13.75 25.09 -23.33
C LEU A 41 -13.11 23.79 -23.84
N ILE A 42 -12.65 23.74 -25.09
CA ILE A 42 -11.93 22.58 -25.63
C ILE A 42 -10.63 22.35 -24.84
N PHE A 43 -9.88 23.41 -24.54
CA PHE A 43 -8.66 23.29 -23.72
C PHE A 43 -8.96 22.86 -22.28
N LEU A 44 -10.16 23.08 -21.76
CA LEU A 44 -10.60 22.60 -20.44
C LEU A 44 -10.68 21.06 -20.39
N ILE A 45 -10.83 20.39 -21.53
CA ILE A 45 -10.87 18.92 -21.59
C ILE A 45 -9.54 18.32 -21.12
N ILE A 46 -8.41 18.98 -21.40
CA ILE A 46 -7.07 18.50 -21.02
C ILE A 46 -6.95 18.32 -19.49
N PRO A 47 -7.13 19.35 -18.65
CA PRO A 47 -7.07 19.17 -17.20
C PRO A 47 -8.12 18.19 -16.69
N ILE A 48 -9.35 18.24 -17.22
CA ILE A 48 -10.40 17.29 -16.81
C ILE A 48 -9.95 15.85 -17.06
N PHE A 49 -9.35 15.57 -18.20
CA PHE A 49 -8.85 14.25 -18.53
C PHE A 49 -7.68 13.84 -17.64
N CYS A 50 -6.69 14.72 -17.43
CA CYS A 50 -5.54 14.45 -16.56
C CYS A 50 -5.98 14.13 -15.12
N TYR A 51 -6.82 14.97 -14.51
CA TYR A 51 -7.32 14.74 -13.16
C TYR A 51 -8.31 13.58 -13.09
N GLY A 52 -9.09 13.37 -14.15
CA GLY A 52 -9.99 12.23 -14.29
C GLY A 52 -9.23 10.91 -14.25
N LEU A 53 -8.11 10.79 -14.97
CA LEU A 53 -7.24 9.61 -14.94
C LEU A 53 -6.63 9.38 -13.55
N ILE A 54 -6.16 10.45 -12.90
CA ILE A 54 -5.63 10.35 -11.53
C ILE A 54 -6.71 9.84 -10.59
N GLN A 55 -7.91 10.44 -10.61
CA GLN A 55 -9.03 10.02 -9.76
C GLN A 55 -9.47 8.57 -10.06
N PHE A 56 -9.55 8.20 -11.34
CA PHE A 56 -9.86 6.83 -11.77
C PHE A 56 -8.85 5.83 -11.19
N TRP A 57 -7.56 6.15 -11.25
CA TRP A 57 -6.51 5.29 -10.71
C TRP A 57 -6.67 5.06 -9.20
N TYR A 58 -6.79 6.13 -8.42
CA TYR A 58 -6.86 6.02 -6.95
C TYR A 58 -8.19 5.51 -6.41
N LYS A 59 -9.31 5.73 -7.12
CA LYS A 59 -10.63 5.30 -6.66
C LYS A 59 -11.08 3.96 -7.18
N ILE A 60 -10.51 3.49 -8.29
CA ILE A 60 -10.96 2.27 -8.96
C ILE A 60 -9.81 1.28 -9.10
N VAL A 61 -8.70 1.68 -9.73
CA VAL A 61 -7.61 0.73 -10.02
C VAL A 61 -6.90 0.25 -8.76
N ILE A 62 -6.49 1.17 -7.87
CA ILE A 62 -5.80 0.83 -6.63
C ILE A 62 -6.67 -0.04 -5.72
N PRO A 63 -7.92 0.35 -5.38
CA PRO A 63 -8.78 -0.49 -4.53
C PRO A 63 -9.02 -1.88 -5.11
N ASN A 64 -9.37 -2.00 -6.40
CA ASN A 64 -9.59 -3.30 -7.03
C ASN A 64 -8.32 -4.17 -7.04
N SER A 65 -7.15 -3.55 -7.25
CA SER A 65 -5.88 -4.28 -7.18
C SER A 65 -5.59 -4.76 -5.76
N ASN A 66 -5.80 -3.89 -4.77
CA ASN A 66 -5.58 -4.21 -3.36
C ASN A 66 -6.52 -5.30 -2.88
N ASP A 67 -7.79 -5.29 -3.28
CA ASP A 67 -8.76 -6.34 -2.96
C ASP A 67 -8.32 -7.69 -3.55
N ARG A 68 -7.86 -7.69 -4.80
CA ARG A 68 -7.35 -8.91 -5.44
C ARG A 68 -6.11 -9.46 -4.72
N ILE A 69 -5.16 -8.59 -4.37
CA ILE A 69 -3.95 -8.98 -3.62
C ILE A 69 -4.34 -9.46 -2.21
N SER A 70 -5.26 -8.77 -1.55
CA SER A 70 -5.76 -9.15 -0.22
C SER A 70 -6.28 -10.59 -0.24
N ASN A 71 -7.15 -10.91 -1.20
CA ASN A 71 -7.72 -12.26 -1.34
C ASN A 71 -6.66 -13.35 -1.56
N GLU A 72 -5.57 -13.05 -2.29
CA GLU A 72 -4.47 -14.00 -2.49
C GLU A 72 -3.71 -14.30 -1.19
N PHE A 73 -3.60 -13.32 -0.29
CA PHE A 73 -2.88 -13.42 0.97
C PHE A 73 -3.78 -13.77 2.17
N VAL A 74 -5.08 -13.98 1.97
CA VAL A 74 -5.93 -14.58 2.99
C VAL A 74 -5.46 -16.02 3.27
N GLY A 75 -5.31 -16.36 4.54
CA GLY A 75 -4.93 -17.70 4.96
C GLY A 75 -4.19 -17.75 6.28
N VAL A 76 -3.71 -18.95 6.59
CA VAL A 76 -2.92 -19.23 7.78
C VAL A 76 -1.45 -19.22 7.40
N TYR A 77 -0.62 -18.60 8.24
CA TYR A 77 0.80 -18.49 8.05
C TYR A 77 1.52 -19.04 9.28
N SER A 78 2.61 -19.76 9.07
CA SER A 78 3.43 -20.30 10.15
C SER A 78 4.87 -19.78 10.08
N THR A 79 5.53 -19.74 11.24
CA THR A 79 6.93 -19.31 11.35
C THR A 79 7.87 -20.20 10.56
N HIS A 80 8.64 -19.60 9.65
CA HIS A 80 9.65 -20.33 8.89
C HIS A 80 10.97 -20.43 9.66
N LYS A 81 11.26 -21.63 10.19
CA LYS A 81 12.40 -21.89 11.11
C LYS A 81 13.76 -21.48 10.56
N VAL A 82 14.01 -21.67 9.26
CA VAL A 82 15.33 -21.39 8.65
C VAL A 82 15.54 -19.89 8.46
N LYS A 83 14.55 -19.19 7.88
CA LYS A 83 14.65 -17.75 7.59
C LYS A 83 14.57 -16.91 8.88
N SER A 84 13.83 -17.38 9.88
CA SER A 84 13.65 -16.71 11.17
C SER A 84 14.61 -17.19 12.27
N LYS A 85 15.64 -17.98 11.94
CA LYS A 85 16.45 -18.73 12.92
C LYS A 85 16.99 -17.88 14.06
N LYS A 86 17.58 -16.73 13.74
CA LYS A 86 18.21 -15.84 14.74
C LYS A 86 17.17 -15.25 15.69
N PHE A 87 16.08 -14.74 15.12
CA PHE A 87 14.95 -14.17 15.86
C PHE A 87 14.28 -15.20 16.77
N LEU A 88 13.96 -16.38 16.24
CA LEU A 88 13.29 -17.45 17.00
C LEU A 88 14.16 -17.98 18.14
N LYS A 89 15.47 -18.19 17.91
CA LYS A 89 16.39 -18.65 18.97
C LYS A 89 16.48 -17.65 20.12
N ARG A 90 16.61 -16.35 19.80
CA ARG A 90 16.73 -15.28 20.81
C ARG A 90 15.49 -15.17 21.69
N ASN A 91 14.31 -15.40 21.11
CA ASN A 91 13.04 -15.36 21.84
C ASN A 91 12.64 -16.70 22.48
N GLY A 92 13.47 -17.75 22.38
CA GLY A 92 13.14 -19.07 22.93
C GLY A 92 11.96 -19.77 22.21
N LEU A 93 11.78 -19.47 20.92
CA LEU A 93 10.68 -19.94 20.08
C LEU A 93 11.13 -20.87 18.94
N PHE A 94 12.37 -21.33 18.93
CA PHE A 94 12.90 -22.14 17.83
C PHE A 94 12.15 -23.47 17.63
N ASP A 95 11.67 -24.05 18.73
CA ASP A 95 10.95 -25.33 18.74
C ASP A 95 9.42 -25.16 18.80
N LYS A 96 8.92 -23.93 18.68
CA LYS A 96 7.49 -23.62 18.76
C LYS A 96 7.04 -22.91 17.50
N GLU A 97 6.04 -23.48 16.83
CA GLU A 97 5.39 -22.77 15.73
C GLU A 97 4.45 -21.69 16.28
N ARG A 98 4.33 -20.63 15.49
CA ARG A 98 3.46 -19.50 15.75
C ARG A 98 2.72 -19.17 14.49
N PHE A 99 1.46 -18.82 14.65
CA PHE A 99 0.55 -18.60 13.55
C PHE A 99 0.11 -17.15 13.44
N LEU A 100 0.00 -16.68 12.20
CA LEU A 100 -0.72 -15.47 11.80
C LEU A 100 -1.84 -15.90 10.86
N ILE A 101 -3.05 -15.49 11.14
CA ILE A 101 -4.23 -15.76 10.31
C ILE A 101 -4.70 -14.44 9.74
N LEU A 102 -4.69 -14.31 8.42
CA LEU A 102 -5.26 -13.18 7.70
C LEU A 102 -6.64 -13.57 7.15
N LYS A 103 -7.68 -12.83 7.55
CA LYS A 103 -9.07 -13.11 7.15
C LYS A 103 -9.53 -12.18 6.04
N GLU A 104 -10.50 -12.64 5.26
CA GLU A 104 -11.11 -11.90 4.14
C GLU A 104 -11.78 -10.60 4.58
N ASP A 105 -12.27 -10.53 5.82
CA ASP A 105 -12.90 -9.34 6.38
C ASP A 105 -11.90 -8.23 6.78
N GLY A 106 -10.61 -8.40 6.44
CA GLY A 106 -9.55 -7.45 6.78
C GLY A 106 -9.13 -7.51 8.25
N THR A 107 -9.51 -8.56 9.00
CA THR A 107 -9.03 -8.79 10.36
C THR A 107 -7.95 -9.87 10.41
N TYR A 108 -7.12 -9.83 11.45
CA TYR A 108 -6.09 -10.84 11.67
C TYR A 108 -6.11 -11.40 13.09
N GLU A 109 -5.61 -12.63 13.25
CA GLU A 109 -5.29 -13.23 14.55
C GLU A 109 -3.83 -13.66 14.58
N PHE A 110 -3.14 -13.41 15.69
CA PHE A 110 -1.71 -13.70 15.82
C PHE A 110 -1.42 -14.28 17.20
N ASP A 111 -0.55 -15.30 17.26
CA ASP A 111 -0.15 -15.92 18.53
C ASP A 111 0.65 -14.99 19.45
N SER A 112 1.01 -13.80 18.96
CA SER A 112 1.86 -12.80 19.60
C SER A 112 3.27 -13.33 19.87
N ILE A 113 4.27 -12.58 19.42
CA ILE A 113 5.67 -12.95 19.56
C ILE A 113 6.43 -11.74 20.09
N PRO A 114 7.18 -11.85 21.20
CA PRO A 114 8.02 -10.76 21.67
C PRO A 114 8.95 -10.24 20.55
N GLY A 115 8.90 -8.93 20.34
CA GLY A 115 9.65 -8.23 19.32
C GLY A 115 8.89 -7.99 18.01
N VAL A 116 7.71 -8.57 17.79
CA VAL A 116 6.82 -8.12 16.72
C VAL A 116 5.65 -7.40 17.36
N ASP A 117 5.41 -6.15 16.99
CA ASP A 117 4.43 -5.28 17.65
C ASP A 117 2.98 -5.59 17.22
N LEU A 118 2.76 -6.76 16.60
CA LEU A 118 1.45 -7.31 16.31
C LEU A 118 0.74 -7.75 17.59
N TRP A 119 -0.45 -7.17 17.79
CA TRP A 119 -1.36 -7.59 18.85
C TRP A 119 -1.99 -8.94 18.51
N LYS A 120 -2.64 -9.59 19.49
CA LYS A 120 -3.32 -10.88 19.26
C LYS A 120 -4.37 -10.82 18.17
N ARG A 121 -5.04 -9.67 18.01
CA ARG A 121 -6.06 -9.40 17.01
C ARG A 121 -6.00 -7.95 16.58
N GLY A 122 -6.35 -7.68 15.34
CA GLY A 122 -6.43 -6.33 14.79
C GLY A 122 -6.94 -6.35 13.35
N LYS A 123 -6.65 -5.28 12.61
CA LYS A 123 -6.98 -5.16 11.19
C LYS A 123 -5.71 -5.17 10.34
N TRP A 124 -5.82 -5.59 9.11
CA TRP A 124 -4.74 -5.55 8.14
C TRP A 124 -5.27 -5.05 6.79
N GLN A 125 -4.39 -4.42 6.01
CA GLN A 125 -4.70 -4.03 4.64
C GLN A 125 -3.46 -4.12 3.74
N THR A 126 -3.70 -4.31 2.46
CA THR A 126 -2.67 -4.31 1.41
C THR A 126 -2.48 -2.91 0.83
N GLY A 127 -1.37 -2.69 0.13
CA GLY A 127 -1.13 -1.43 -0.59
C GLY A 127 -0.62 -0.29 0.30
N GLY A 128 0.02 -0.61 1.43
CA GLY A 128 0.84 0.32 2.18
C GLY A 128 2.08 0.77 1.39
N ILE A 129 2.95 1.55 2.04
CA ILE A 129 4.17 2.08 1.39
C ILE A 129 5.02 0.91 0.86
N ASP A 130 5.44 1.02 -0.42
CA ASP A 130 6.20 0.00 -1.14
C ASP A 130 5.51 -1.38 -1.24
N GLY A 131 4.17 -1.39 -1.18
CA GLY A 131 3.39 -2.63 -1.23
C GLY A 131 3.37 -3.39 0.09
N ALA A 132 3.85 -2.79 1.17
CA ALA A 132 3.78 -3.36 2.51
C ALA A 132 2.34 -3.60 2.95
N PHE A 133 2.17 -4.58 3.81
CA PHE A 133 0.92 -4.88 4.48
C PHE A 133 0.93 -4.10 5.79
N ASP A 134 -0.03 -3.20 5.93
CA ASP A 134 -0.17 -2.36 7.10
C ASP A 134 -1.07 -3.07 8.12
N PHE A 135 -0.60 -3.20 9.36
CA PHE A 135 -1.34 -3.81 10.46
C PHE A 135 -1.76 -2.74 11.47
N TYR A 136 -3.00 -2.84 11.93
CA TYR A 136 -3.64 -1.86 12.79
C TYR A 136 -4.17 -2.49 14.07
N ASN A 137 -4.08 -1.76 15.16
CA ASN A 137 -4.77 -2.12 16.39
C ASN A 137 -6.30 -1.86 16.26
N ASN A 138 -7.06 -2.24 17.29
CA ASN A 138 -8.52 -2.05 17.32
C ASN A 138 -8.96 -0.56 17.35
N LYS A 139 -8.06 0.37 17.68
CA LYS A 139 -8.32 1.82 17.65
C LYS A 139 -8.09 2.41 16.26
N GLY A 140 -7.52 1.65 15.33
CA GLY A 140 -7.18 2.09 13.98
C GLY A 140 -5.78 2.71 13.87
N ASP A 141 -4.93 2.58 14.89
CA ASP A 141 -3.54 3.04 14.80
C ASP A 141 -2.69 2.00 14.07
N LEU A 142 -1.85 2.45 13.13
CA LEU A 142 -0.83 1.61 12.49
C LEU A 142 0.19 1.15 13.53
N ILE A 143 0.35 -0.16 13.68
CA ILE A 143 1.23 -0.77 14.68
C ILE A 143 2.45 -1.47 14.08
N GLU A 144 2.31 -2.04 12.87
CA GLU A 144 3.40 -2.81 12.25
C GLU A 144 3.24 -2.87 10.74
N ARG A 145 4.35 -3.12 10.03
CA ARG A 145 4.36 -3.41 8.59
C ARG A 145 5.00 -4.75 8.28
N GLY A 146 4.29 -5.56 7.51
CA GLY A 146 4.80 -6.81 6.95
C GLY A 146 5.12 -6.65 5.47
N MET A 147 6.31 -7.06 5.05
CA MET A 147 6.68 -7.08 3.63
C MET A 147 6.22 -8.38 2.99
N PRO A 148 5.33 -8.34 1.99
CA PRO A 148 4.92 -9.54 1.27
C PRO A 148 6.04 -10.04 0.35
N PHE A 149 6.12 -11.34 0.20
CA PHE A 149 6.94 -11.98 -0.84
C PHE A 149 6.27 -13.24 -1.37
N GLY A 150 6.67 -13.67 -2.56
CA GLY A 150 6.06 -14.82 -3.23
C GLY A 150 4.65 -14.51 -3.76
N SER A 151 3.97 -15.56 -4.22
CA SER A 151 2.60 -15.50 -4.74
C SER A 151 1.93 -16.87 -4.57
N GLY A 152 0.59 -16.88 -4.58
CA GLY A 152 -0.25 -18.06 -4.38
C GLY A 152 0.10 -18.84 -3.11
N ASP A 153 0.29 -20.14 -3.25
CA ASP A 153 0.57 -21.09 -2.16
C ASP A 153 1.98 -20.95 -1.55
N ASN A 154 2.85 -20.15 -2.18
CA ASN A 154 4.21 -19.88 -1.70
C ASN A 154 4.38 -18.44 -1.20
N CYS A 155 3.28 -17.72 -0.97
CA CYS A 155 3.35 -16.37 -0.44
C CYS A 155 3.70 -16.37 1.06
N GLY A 156 4.27 -15.26 1.52
CA GLY A 156 4.69 -15.09 2.90
C GLY A 156 4.79 -13.62 3.27
N LEU A 157 4.99 -13.39 4.56
CA LEU A 157 5.20 -12.08 5.16
C LEU A 157 6.51 -12.05 5.94
N GLU A 158 7.24 -10.96 5.79
CA GLU A 158 8.47 -10.70 6.53
C GLU A 158 8.31 -9.46 7.41
N PHE A 159 8.66 -9.59 8.69
CA PHE A 159 8.64 -8.52 9.67
C PHE A 159 10.05 -8.21 10.13
N ASP A 160 10.37 -6.92 10.18
CA ASP A 160 11.69 -6.45 10.53
C ASP A 160 11.80 -6.25 12.03
N PHE A 161 12.84 -6.84 12.60
CA PHE A 161 13.11 -6.72 14.01
C PHE A 161 14.48 -6.12 14.27
N TYR A 162 14.52 -5.11 15.15
CA TYR A 162 15.75 -4.44 15.56
C TYR A 162 16.00 -4.68 17.05
N PRO A 163 16.88 -5.65 17.41
CA PRO A 163 17.20 -5.95 18.80
C PRO A 163 17.74 -4.75 19.57
N ASN A 164 18.44 -3.87 18.87
CA ASN A 164 18.88 -2.60 19.38
C ASN A 164 18.45 -1.50 18.39
N PRO A 165 17.53 -0.61 18.77
CA PRO A 165 17.08 0.48 17.90
C PRO A 165 18.21 1.41 17.44
N LYS A 166 19.34 1.45 18.18
CA LYS A 166 20.51 2.26 17.83
C LYS A 166 21.47 1.58 16.84
N ASP A 167 21.29 0.30 16.55
CA ASP A 167 22.15 -0.50 15.66
C ASP A 167 21.33 -1.15 14.53
N TYR A 168 20.95 -0.31 13.56
CA TYR A 168 20.14 -0.72 12.39
C TYR A 168 20.82 -1.78 11.51
N LYS A 169 22.14 -1.98 11.66
CA LYS A 169 22.88 -3.00 10.89
C LYS A 169 22.64 -4.43 11.40
N LYS A 170 22.08 -4.58 12.61
CA LYS A 170 21.75 -5.89 13.20
C LYS A 170 20.27 -6.24 13.09
N ARG A 171 19.64 -5.93 11.96
CA ARG A 171 18.28 -6.37 11.65
C ARG A 171 18.18 -7.90 11.70
N GLU A 172 17.10 -8.38 12.29
CA GLU A 172 16.65 -9.77 12.25
C GLU A 172 15.26 -9.79 11.63
N ASN A 173 14.88 -10.90 11.01
CA ASN A 173 13.58 -10.99 10.36
C ASN A 173 12.77 -12.12 10.98
N LEU A 174 11.48 -11.86 11.16
CA LEU A 174 10.48 -12.91 11.33
C LEU A 174 9.83 -13.15 9.97
N THR A 175 10.06 -14.32 9.40
CA THR A 175 9.40 -14.77 8.18
C THR A 175 8.29 -15.74 8.52
N LEU A 176 7.09 -15.44 8.04
CA LEU A 176 5.92 -16.30 8.06
C LEU A 176 5.60 -16.74 6.63
N ILE A 177 5.31 -18.03 6.44
CA ILE A 177 4.96 -18.59 5.12
C ILE A 177 3.55 -19.16 5.20
N LYS A 178 2.76 -18.96 4.16
CA LYS A 178 1.40 -19.48 4.06
C LYS A 178 1.42 -21.01 4.17
N THR A 179 0.57 -21.56 5.00
CA THR A 179 0.42 -23.02 5.14
C THR A 179 -0.55 -23.50 4.08
N ASN A 180 -0.16 -24.58 3.39
CA ASN A 180 -1.02 -25.29 2.46
C ASN A 180 -1.72 -26.39 3.26
N ASP A 181 -2.89 -26.07 3.80
CA ASP A 181 -3.81 -27.09 4.32
C ASP A 181 -4.71 -27.59 3.18
#